data_AF-A0A9Q0WKD6-F1
#
_entry.id   AF-A0A9Q0WKD6-F1
#
_cell.length_a   1.000
_cell.length_b   1.000
_cell.length_c   1.000
_cell.angle_alpha   90.00
_cell.angle_beta   90.00
_cell.angle_gamma   90.00
#
_symmetry.space_group_name_H-M   'P 1'
#
loop_
_entity.id
_entity.type
_entity.pdbx_description
1 polymer ?
#
loop_
_entity_poly.entity_id
_entity_poly.type
_entity_poly.pdbx_seq_one_letter_code
_entity_poly.pdbx_strand_id
1 'polypeptide(L)'
;MISSVQFHYKSCPTRLFSLRVIPLTAPQFNGGSTPATVLVQSPNCPLPEYPRLIPNYALRSLISSFTIPKSQPDPDPYWNPNLSKKYQTQFLISALVSPSSNLESSLHSLSQLTRLTKLDPGIRRQITESGAVSAVLDYVDSTESEIQEKALALLLNLSLDDDNKVGLVAEGVIGRVIKVIRAGTPSSRAIGCTMLTSLAVVEVNKATIGAYPNAVKTLILVLYNGKGREVREAATALYAICSFVDNRKRAVECGAVPILMRIGGMGLERAVEVLSLLVKCKEGREEMRKVNGCLEVFVKVIRNGSERGVQCALLTLNCLCCFAEEMCVEAKKDGVLEICVGFLDDENERVRRNAATLVQTLSCRG
;
A
#
# COMPACT_ATOMS: atom_id res chain seq x y z
N MET A 1 13.11 16.29 -36.94
CA MET A 1 14.00 15.81 -38.02
C MET A 1 14.45 14.42 -37.66
N ILE A 2 13.96 13.41 -38.37
CA ILE A 2 14.36 12.01 -38.16
C ILE A 2 15.68 11.81 -38.91
N SER A 3 16.78 11.70 -38.17
CA SER A 3 18.08 11.34 -38.74
C SER A 3 18.08 9.87 -39.12
N SER A 4 18.04 9.61 -40.42
CA SER A 4 18.20 8.27 -41.01
C SER A 4 19.64 7.79 -40.82
N VAL A 5 19.84 6.76 -39.99
CA VAL A 5 21.14 6.08 -39.85
C VAL A 5 21.20 4.97 -40.91
N GLN A 6 22.06 5.13 -41.93
CA GLN A 6 22.37 4.07 -42.88
C GLN A 6 23.44 3.13 -42.31
N PHE A 7 23.13 1.84 -42.20
CA PHE A 7 24.11 0.80 -41.90
C PHE A 7 24.58 0.14 -43.20
N HIS A 8 25.89 0.07 -43.43
CA HIS A 8 26.49 -0.75 -44.47
C HIS A 8 26.91 -2.09 -43.86
N TYR A 9 26.25 -3.18 -44.24
CA TYR A 9 26.72 -4.54 -43.97
C TYR A 9 27.50 -5.04 -45.18
N LYS A 10 28.79 -5.36 -45.00
CA LYS A 10 29.58 -6.08 -45.99
C LYS A 10 29.30 -7.57 -45.86
N SER A 11 28.29 -8.08 -46.56
CA SER A 11 28.24 -9.43 -47.15
C SER A 11 26.97 -9.60 -47.99
N CYS A 12 27.18 -9.92 -49.28
CA CYS A 12 26.23 -10.18 -50.37
C CYS A 12 25.52 -8.98 -51.05
N PRO A 13 25.56 -8.91 -52.40
CA PRO A 13 25.05 -7.81 -53.20
C PRO A 13 23.53 -7.93 -53.45
N THR A 14 22.91 -6.82 -53.86
CA THR A 14 21.51 -6.68 -54.33
C THR A 14 20.38 -6.82 -53.29
N ARG A 15 20.07 -5.70 -52.60
CA ARG A 15 18.75 -5.02 -52.54
C ARG A 15 18.67 -4.13 -51.29
N LEU A 16 18.39 -2.84 -51.48
CA LEU A 16 18.09 -1.89 -50.40
C LEU A 16 16.72 -2.23 -49.79
N PHE A 17 16.68 -2.61 -48.52
CA PHE A 17 15.43 -2.73 -47.76
C PHE A 17 15.25 -1.52 -46.85
N SER A 18 14.11 -0.83 -46.98
CA SER A 18 13.68 0.20 -46.04
C SER A 18 13.14 -0.49 -44.78
N LEU A 19 13.80 -0.29 -43.64
CA LEU A 19 13.40 -0.83 -42.35
C LEU A 19 12.54 0.19 -41.60
N ARG A 20 11.30 -0.18 -41.23
CA ARG A 20 10.47 0.60 -40.30
C ARG A 20 10.81 0.21 -38.85
N VAL A 21 11.11 1.21 -38.03
CA VAL A 21 11.31 1.05 -36.58
C VAL A 21 9.97 1.31 -35.89
N ILE A 22 9.45 0.34 -35.13
CA ILE A 22 8.24 0.49 -34.31
C ILE A 22 8.67 0.46 -32.83
N PRO A 23 8.48 1.53 -32.05
CA PRO A 23 8.76 1.51 -30.61
C PRO A 23 7.70 0.69 -29.87
N LEU A 24 8.12 -0.32 -29.11
CA LEU A 24 7.27 -1.01 -28.14
C LEU A 24 7.31 -0.25 -26.81
N THR A 25 6.17 0.29 -26.37
CA THR A 25 6.01 0.84 -25.03
C THR A 25 5.82 -0.31 -24.04
N ALA A 26 6.80 -0.55 -23.17
CA ALA A 26 6.65 -1.48 -22.04
C ALA A 26 5.89 -0.79 -20.88
N PRO A 27 4.98 -1.51 -20.18
CA PRO A 27 4.31 -1.00 -18.99
C PRO A 27 5.31 -0.87 -17.83
N GLN A 28 5.10 0.17 -17.02
CA GLN A 28 6.02 0.62 -15.97
C GLN A 28 6.29 -0.47 -14.93
N PHE A 29 7.55 -0.92 -14.84
CA PHE A 29 8.08 -1.69 -13.72
C PHE A 29 9.32 -0.98 -13.14
N ASN A 30 9.37 -0.97 -11.81
CA ASN A 30 10.33 -0.26 -10.96
C ASN A 30 11.79 -0.67 -11.18
N GLY A 31 12.67 0.33 -11.15
CA GLY A 31 14.01 0.21 -10.55
C GLY A 31 14.99 -0.74 -11.24
N GLY A 32 15.10 -0.65 -12.56
CA GLY A 32 16.18 -1.22 -13.36
C GLY A 32 16.09 -0.64 -14.75
N SER A 33 17.23 -0.31 -15.37
CA SER A 33 17.26 0.16 -16.76
C SER A 33 16.75 -0.95 -17.69
N THR A 34 15.44 -0.92 -17.98
CA THR A 34 14.81 -1.86 -18.93
C THR A 34 15.42 -1.68 -20.31
N PRO A 35 15.83 -2.76 -21.00
CA PRO A 35 16.41 -2.66 -22.33
C PRO A 35 15.36 -2.18 -23.35
N ALA A 36 15.63 -1.05 -24.00
CA ALA A 36 14.89 -0.68 -25.21
C ALA A 36 15.18 -1.74 -26.27
N THR A 37 14.16 -2.50 -26.65
CA THR A 37 14.29 -3.60 -27.59
C THR A 37 13.60 -3.23 -28.90
N VAL A 38 14.28 -3.44 -30.03
CA VAL A 38 13.76 -3.11 -31.37
C VAL A 38 13.56 -4.40 -32.14
N LEU A 39 12.36 -4.61 -32.69
CA LEU A 39 12.09 -5.68 -33.67
C LEU A 39 12.40 -5.17 -35.08
N VAL A 40 13.18 -5.96 -35.82
CA VAL A 40 13.49 -5.71 -37.23
C VAL A 40 12.54 -6.56 -38.07
N GLN A 41 11.65 -5.95 -38.86
CA GLN A 41 10.64 -6.66 -39.65
C GLN A 41 10.80 -6.38 -41.15
N SER A 42 10.76 -7.44 -41.97
CA SER A 42 10.51 -7.36 -43.42
C SER A 42 9.00 -7.41 -43.69
N PRO A 43 8.44 -6.67 -44.67
CA PRO A 43 6.99 -6.45 -44.79
C PRO A 43 6.12 -7.70 -45.05
N ASN A 44 6.68 -8.85 -45.44
CA ASN A 44 5.93 -10.00 -45.94
C ASN A 44 6.17 -11.32 -45.17
N CYS A 45 6.44 -11.28 -43.85
CA CYS A 45 6.55 -12.51 -43.05
C CYS A 45 5.85 -12.37 -41.68
N PRO A 46 4.98 -13.31 -41.27
CA PRO A 46 4.40 -13.32 -39.92
C PRO A 46 5.48 -13.61 -38.86
N LEU A 47 5.34 -13.00 -37.67
CA LEU A 47 6.29 -13.14 -36.57
C LEU A 47 6.21 -14.56 -35.98
N PRO A 48 7.34 -15.23 -35.68
CA PRO A 48 7.35 -16.48 -34.92
C PRO A 48 6.95 -16.22 -33.46
N GLU A 49 6.35 -17.22 -32.79
CA GLU A 49 5.82 -17.14 -31.40
C GLU A 49 6.85 -16.71 -30.34
N TYR A 50 8.16 -16.75 -30.64
CA TYR A 50 9.23 -16.30 -29.74
C TYR A 50 10.31 -15.51 -30.50
N PRO A 51 10.20 -14.17 -30.61
CA PRO A 51 11.21 -13.38 -31.28
C PRO A 51 12.50 -13.30 -30.44
N ARG A 52 13.64 -13.73 -31.01
CA ARG A 52 14.96 -13.55 -30.38
C ARG A 52 15.35 -12.08 -30.43
N LEU A 53 15.37 -11.45 -29.27
CA LEU A 53 15.72 -10.05 -29.08
C LEU A 53 17.24 -9.88 -29.14
N ILE A 54 17.75 -9.06 -30.07
CA ILE A 54 19.17 -8.73 -30.17
C ILE A 54 19.42 -7.41 -29.43
N PRO A 55 20.28 -7.36 -28.39
CA PRO A 55 20.57 -6.13 -27.66
C PRO A 55 21.24 -5.09 -28.57
N ASN A 56 20.70 -3.86 -28.61
CA ASN A 56 21.31 -2.76 -29.36
C ASN A 56 22.29 -1.98 -28.46
N TYR A 57 23.56 -2.36 -28.51
CA TYR A 57 24.62 -1.77 -27.69
C TYR A 57 24.90 -0.28 -28.01
N ALA A 58 24.70 0.15 -29.26
CA ALA A 58 24.89 1.54 -29.66
C ALA A 58 23.84 2.46 -29.03
N LEU A 59 22.60 1.98 -28.94
CA LEU A 59 21.49 2.70 -28.30
C LEU A 59 21.69 2.80 -26.77
N ARG A 60 22.30 1.76 -26.16
CA ARG A 60 22.73 1.77 -24.76
C ARG A 60 23.79 2.84 -24.46
N SER A 61 24.76 2.99 -25.36
CA SER A 61 25.82 4.00 -25.24
C SER A 61 25.27 5.43 -25.38
N LEU A 62 24.33 5.63 -26.30
CA LEU A 62 23.64 6.92 -26.49
C LEU A 62 22.74 7.28 -25.28
N ILE A 63 22.03 6.32 -24.70
CA ILE A 63 21.27 6.55 -23.45
C ILE A 63 22.22 6.93 -22.31
N SER A 64 23.35 6.22 -22.18
CA SER A 64 24.37 6.50 -21.17
C SER A 64 25.00 7.88 -21.33
N SER A 65 25.14 8.39 -22.56
CA SER A 65 25.71 9.72 -22.81
C SER A 65 24.71 10.86 -22.66
N PHE A 66 23.40 10.60 -22.79
CA PHE A 66 22.34 11.61 -22.67
C PHE A 66 21.63 11.63 -21.30
N THR A 67 21.81 10.62 -20.44
CA THR A 67 21.44 10.72 -19.03
C THR A 67 22.47 11.59 -18.30
N ILE A 68 22.10 12.85 -18.08
CA ILE A 68 22.77 13.74 -17.12
C ILE A 68 22.92 12.95 -15.82
N PRO A 69 24.14 12.70 -15.31
CA PRO A 69 24.28 12.12 -13.98
C PRO A 69 23.62 13.10 -13.02
N LYS A 70 22.54 12.67 -12.34
CA LYS A 70 22.32 13.19 -10.99
C LYS A 70 23.65 13.00 -10.30
N SER A 71 24.27 14.08 -9.85
CA SER A 71 25.49 14.08 -9.06
C SER A 71 25.50 12.82 -8.22
N GLN A 72 26.47 11.92 -8.47
CA GLN A 72 26.74 10.85 -7.52
C GLN A 72 26.90 11.56 -6.17
N PRO A 73 26.19 11.12 -5.11
CA PRO A 73 26.56 11.57 -3.78
C PRO A 73 28.06 11.32 -3.63
N ASP A 74 28.77 12.28 -3.04
CA ASP A 74 30.20 12.12 -2.73
C ASP A 74 30.47 10.71 -2.15
N PRO A 75 31.62 10.09 -2.45
CA PRO A 75 31.99 8.80 -1.88
C PRO A 75 31.84 8.88 -0.36
N ASP A 76 30.89 8.10 0.15
CA ASP A 76 30.46 8.13 1.54
C ASP A 76 31.67 7.88 2.46
N PRO A 77 32.05 8.86 3.31
CA PRO A 77 33.25 8.76 4.15
C PRO A 77 33.18 7.63 5.18
N TYR A 78 32.01 7.01 5.38
CA TYR A 78 31.79 5.88 6.27
C TYR A 78 31.51 4.56 5.53
N TRP A 79 31.32 4.60 4.20
CA TRP A 79 31.15 3.40 3.37
C TRP A 79 32.51 2.82 2.98
N ASN A 80 32.96 1.81 3.73
CA ASN A 80 34.13 1.04 3.36
C ASN A 80 33.72 -0.26 2.63
N PRO A 81 33.86 -0.34 1.29
CA PRO A 81 33.49 -1.53 0.52
C PRO A 81 34.31 -2.78 0.88
N ASN A 82 35.40 -2.62 1.64
CA ASN A 82 36.25 -3.73 2.09
C ASN A 82 35.82 -4.32 3.46
N LEU A 83 34.87 -3.68 4.16
CA LEU A 83 34.33 -4.23 5.42
C LEU A 83 33.18 -5.21 5.15
N SER A 84 33.10 -6.27 5.96
CA SER A 84 31.93 -7.15 5.91
C SER A 84 30.66 -6.36 6.25
N LYS A 85 29.56 -6.71 5.58
CA LYS A 85 28.24 -6.08 5.79
C LYS A 85 27.81 -6.05 7.27
N LYS A 86 28.24 -7.06 8.04
CA LYS A 86 28.00 -7.17 9.48
C LYS A 86 28.72 -6.08 10.28
N TYR A 87 30.00 -5.82 9.99
CA TYR A 87 30.80 -4.77 10.65
C TYR A 87 30.30 -3.38 10.29
N GLN A 88 29.94 -3.14 9.03
CA GLN A 88 29.33 -1.87 8.60
C GLN A 88 28.04 -1.60 9.38
N THR A 89 27.18 -2.62 9.52
CA THR A 89 25.93 -2.48 10.26
C THR A 89 26.18 -2.20 11.75
N GLN A 90 27.16 -2.87 12.38
CA GLN A 90 27.54 -2.59 13.76
C GLN A 90 28.04 -1.16 13.96
N PHE A 91 28.88 -0.66 13.05
CA PHE A 91 29.39 0.71 13.10
C PHE A 91 28.26 1.75 13.03
N LEU A 92 27.32 1.57 12.09
CA LEU A 92 26.16 2.45 11.95
C LEU A 92 25.23 2.40 13.18
N ILE A 93 25.03 1.21 13.77
CA ILE A 93 24.30 1.08 15.03
C ILE A 93 25.02 1.83 16.16
N SER A 94 26.34 1.65 16.30
CA SER A 94 27.10 2.34 17.35
C SER A 94 27.07 3.86 17.18
N ALA A 95 27.06 4.36 15.95
CA ALA A 95 26.94 5.78 15.65
C ALA A 95 25.55 6.32 16.04
N LEU A 96 24.48 5.55 15.84
CA LEU A 96 23.12 5.95 16.25
C LEU A 96 22.89 5.98 17.76
N VAL A 97 23.52 5.05 18.48
CA VAL A 97 23.34 4.90 19.94
C VAL A 97 24.28 5.85 20.70
N SER A 98 25.36 6.32 20.07
CA SER A 98 26.32 7.20 20.74
C SER A 98 25.69 8.55 21.13
N PRO A 99 25.80 9.00 22.40
CA PRO A 99 25.32 10.31 22.83
C PRO A 99 26.04 11.49 22.17
N SER A 100 27.23 11.25 21.60
CA SER A 100 28.03 12.26 20.93
C SER A 100 27.67 12.45 19.45
N SER A 101 26.68 11.71 18.94
CA SER A 101 26.25 11.83 17.54
C SER A 101 25.58 13.17 17.31
N ASN A 102 25.96 13.84 16.23
CA ASN A 102 25.24 15.02 15.77
C ASN A 102 24.07 14.60 14.87
N LEU A 103 23.22 15.57 14.56
CA LEU A 103 22.01 15.38 13.75
C LEU A 103 22.34 14.78 12.37
N GLU A 104 23.41 15.26 11.73
CA GLU A 104 23.85 14.84 10.40
C GLU A 104 24.37 13.38 10.39
N SER A 105 25.20 13.01 11.36
CA SER A 105 25.71 11.64 11.52
C SER A 105 24.58 10.64 11.81
N SER A 106 23.60 11.07 12.61
CA SER A 106 22.41 10.27 12.92
C SER A 106 21.53 10.07 11.68
N LEU A 107 21.28 11.15 10.93
CA LEU A 107 20.54 11.10 9.67
C LEU A 107 21.21 10.21 8.64
N HIS A 108 22.54 10.31 8.52
CA HIS A 108 23.35 9.46 7.66
C HIS A 108 23.19 7.98 8.05
N SER A 109 23.37 7.67 9.32
CA SER A 109 23.28 6.30 9.84
C SER A 109 21.88 5.71 9.66
N LEU A 110 20.83 6.47 9.96
CA LEU A 110 19.44 6.09 9.70
C LEU A 110 19.21 5.82 8.20
N SER A 111 19.74 6.67 7.33
CA SER A 111 19.59 6.53 5.87
C SER A 111 20.25 5.25 5.34
N GLN A 112 21.48 4.97 5.79
CA GLN A 112 22.19 3.75 5.39
C GLN A 112 21.51 2.48 5.94
N LEU A 113 21.14 2.46 7.23
CA LEU A 113 20.44 1.31 7.80
C LEU A 113 19.07 1.10 7.15
N THR A 114 18.34 2.17 6.82
CA THR A 114 17.07 2.06 6.08
C THR A 114 17.28 1.44 4.70
N ARG A 115 18.38 1.77 4.01
CA ARG A 115 18.71 1.16 2.71
C ARG A 115 19.06 -0.32 2.87
N LEU A 116 19.87 -0.66 3.85
CA LEU A 116 20.35 -2.03 4.08
C LEU A 116 19.22 -2.99 4.51
N THR A 117 18.32 -2.53 5.37
CA THR A 117 17.20 -3.34 5.91
C THR A 117 16.12 -3.67 4.88
N LYS A 118 16.01 -2.92 3.78
CA LYS A 118 15.05 -3.19 2.69
C LYS A 118 15.27 -4.56 2.04
N LEU A 119 16.52 -4.99 1.93
CA LEU A 119 16.89 -6.17 1.16
C LEU A 119 17.38 -7.34 2.02
N ASP A 120 17.69 -7.10 3.30
CA ASP A 120 18.39 -8.07 4.12
C ASP A 120 17.67 -8.34 5.46
N PRO A 121 17.01 -9.50 5.61
CA PRO A 121 16.42 -9.93 6.90
C PRO A 121 17.45 -10.12 8.01
N GLY A 122 18.68 -10.52 7.69
CA GLY A 122 19.75 -10.71 8.69
C GLY A 122 20.11 -9.38 9.35
N ILE A 123 20.14 -8.29 8.59
CA ILE A 123 20.37 -6.95 9.13
C ILE A 123 19.21 -6.48 10.01
N ARG A 124 17.97 -6.81 9.65
CA ARG A 124 16.80 -6.48 10.49
C ARG A 124 16.89 -7.15 11.85
N ARG A 125 17.24 -8.44 11.89
CA ARG A 125 17.48 -9.17 13.15
C ARG A 125 18.63 -8.57 13.93
N GLN A 126 19.77 -8.31 13.28
CA GLN A 126 20.93 -7.70 13.92
C GLN A 126 20.62 -6.34 14.58
N ILE A 127 19.79 -5.49 13.97
CA ILE A 127 19.38 -4.20 14.56
C ILE A 127 18.42 -4.41 15.73
N THR A 128 17.52 -5.39 15.64
CA THR A 128 16.54 -5.67 16.70
C THR A 128 17.21 -6.28 17.92
N GLU A 129 18.17 -7.19 17.72
CA GLU A 129 18.95 -7.86 18.77
C GLU A 129 20.01 -6.97 19.42
N SER A 130 20.41 -5.87 18.78
CA SER A 130 21.43 -4.96 19.32
C SER A 130 20.90 -3.98 20.35
N GLY A 131 19.58 -3.95 20.60
CA GLY A 131 18.93 -2.96 21.46
C GLY A 131 18.82 -1.55 20.83
N ALA A 132 19.18 -1.40 19.55
CA ALA A 132 19.16 -0.11 18.87
C ALA A 132 17.73 0.45 18.66
N VAL A 133 16.70 -0.38 18.80
CA VAL A 133 15.28 0.01 18.61
C VAL A 133 14.91 1.19 19.51
N SER A 134 15.32 1.18 20.78
CA SER A 134 15.05 2.29 21.70
C SER A 134 15.65 3.61 21.20
N ALA A 135 16.90 3.59 20.72
CA ALA A 135 17.53 4.78 20.15
C ALA A 135 16.80 5.26 18.88
N VAL A 136 16.38 4.33 18.02
CA VAL A 136 15.59 4.66 16.81
C VAL A 136 14.25 5.33 17.20
N LEU A 137 13.62 4.89 18.28
CA LEU A 137 12.37 5.50 18.77
C LEU A 137 12.56 6.95 19.23
N ASP A 138 13.72 7.31 19.77
CA ASP A 138 14.03 8.69 20.13
C ASP A 138 14.16 9.59 18.89
N TYR A 139 14.72 9.07 17.81
CA TYR A 139 14.72 9.78 16.53
C TYR A 139 13.32 9.92 15.90
N VAL A 140 12.39 8.99 16.15
CA VAL A 140 10.97 9.15 15.75
C VAL A 140 10.33 10.36 16.43
N ASP A 141 10.76 10.69 17.64
CA ASP A 141 10.25 11.84 18.40
C ASP A 141 10.90 13.19 18.01
N SER A 142 11.87 13.17 17.10
CA SER A 142 12.53 14.36 16.59
C SER A 142 11.54 15.35 15.94
N THR A 143 11.82 16.65 16.11
CA THR A 143 11.13 17.74 15.41
C THR A 143 11.57 17.87 13.95
N GLU A 144 12.74 17.31 13.62
CA GLU A 144 13.31 17.35 12.27
C GLU A 144 12.64 16.28 11.40
N SER A 145 11.82 16.74 10.45
CA SER A 145 10.96 15.87 9.65
C SER A 145 11.73 14.78 8.89
N GLU A 146 12.94 15.09 8.42
CA GLU A 146 13.77 14.14 7.67
C GLU A 146 14.24 12.99 8.57
N ILE A 147 14.71 13.29 9.78
CA ILE A 147 15.15 12.28 10.74
C ILE A 147 13.98 11.44 11.22
N GLN A 148 12.86 12.08 11.57
CA GLN A 148 11.64 11.37 11.94
C GLN A 148 11.22 10.41 10.83
N GLU A 149 11.22 10.86 9.58
CA GLU A 149 10.85 10.02 8.43
C GLU A 149 11.81 8.84 8.23
N LYS A 150 13.14 9.06 8.31
CA LYS A 150 14.12 7.96 8.18
C LYS A 150 14.02 6.96 9.33
N ALA A 151 13.82 7.44 10.56
CA ALA A 151 13.62 6.58 11.72
C ALA A 151 12.35 5.73 11.59
N LEU A 152 11.24 6.34 11.18
CA LEU A 152 9.99 5.61 10.89
C LEU A 152 10.16 4.59 9.77
N ALA A 153 10.87 4.94 8.70
CA ALA A 153 11.13 4.03 7.59
C ALA A 153 12.01 2.84 8.01
N LEU A 154 13.01 3.08 8.87
CA LEU A 154 13.81 2.01 9.45
C LEU A 154 12.94 1.07 10.28
N LEU A 155 12.14 1.59 11.22
CA LEU A 155 11.25 0.76 12.04
C LEU A 155 10.21 0.00 11.19
N LEU A 156 9.66 0.63 10.15
CA LEU A 156 8.78 -0.04 9.20
C LEU A 156 9.49 -1.23 8.54
N ASN A 157 10.74 -1.05 8.08
CA ASN A 157 11.51 -2.16 7.52
C ASN A 157 11.73 -3.27 8.56
N LEU A 158 12.08 -2.95 9.80
CA LEU A 158 12.23 -3.93 10.88
C LEU A 158 10.93 -4.74 11.09
N SER A 159 9.78 -4.06 10.99
CA SER A 159 8.47 -4.69 11.12
C SER A 159 8.11 -5.62 9.96
N LEU A 160 8.87 -5.66 8.85
CA LEU A 160 8.62 -6.62 7.77
C LEU A 160 8.99 -8.05 8.17
N ASP A 161 9.80 -8.22 9.21
CA ASP A 161 10.05 -9.52 9.83
C ASP A 161 8.93 -9.85 10.82
N ASP A 162 8.34 -11.03 10.76
CA ASP A 162 7.23 -11.43 11.64
C ASP A 162 7.70 -11.59 13.09
N ASP A 163 8.91 -12.11 13.28
CA ASP A 163 9.51 -12.34 14.61
C ASP A 163 9.73 -11.02 15.37
N ASN A 164 9.93 -9.91 14.65
CA ASN A 164 10.17 -8.60 15.26
C ASN A 164 8.88 -7.90 15.72
N LYS A 165 7.71 -8.26 15.17
CA LYS A 165 6.48 -7.44 15.33
C LYS A 165 6.02 -7.33 16.78
N VAL A 166 6.11 -8.41 17.56
CA VAL A 166 5.71 -8.40 18.99
C VAL A 166 6.73 -7.65 19.82
N GLY A 167 8.04 -7.86 19.56
CA GLY A 167 9.12 -7.14 20.24
C GLY A 167 9.03 -5.62 20.01
N LEU A 168 8.78 -5.18 18.79
CA LEU A 168 8.57 -3.77 18.47
C LEU A 168 7.40 -3.15 19.26
N VAL A 169 6.30 -3.89 19.43
CA VAL A 169 5.18 -3.42 20.27
C VAL A 169 5.57 -3.33 21.74
N ALA A 170 6.31 -4.31 22.25
CA ALA A 170 6.83 -4.32 23.63
C ALA A 170 7.79 -3.14 23.90
N GLU A 171 8.58 -2.74 22.91
CA GLU A 171 9.47 -1.56 22.95
C GLU A 171 8.72 -0.21 22.90
N GLY A 172 7.37 -0.21 22.83
CA GLY A 172 6.58 1.01 22.92
C GLY A 172 6.41 1.78 21.61
N VAL A 173 6.68 1.13 20.46
CA VAL A 173 6.52 1.71 19.12
C VAL A 173 5.14 2.35 18.89
N ILE A 174 4.07 1.73 19.40
CA ILE A 174 2.68 2.18 19.13
C ILE A 174 2.50 3.65 19.54
N GLY A 175 2.97 4.04 20.74
CA GLY A 175 2.78 5.40 21.24
C GLY A 175 3.46 6.45 20.38
N ARG A 176 4.71 6.19 19.98
CA ARG A 176 5.50 7.07 19.11
C ARG A 176 4.86 7.19 17.73
N VAL A 177 4.40 6.08 17.15
CA VAL A 177 3.73 6.06 15.85
C VAL A 177 2.39 6.82 15.88
N ILE A 178 1.56 6.64 16.93
CA ILE A 178 0.30 7.40 17.06
C ILE A 178 0.56 8.91 17.16
N LYS A 179 1.59 9.33 17.89
CA LYS A 179 2.00 10.74 17.96
C LYS A 179 2.38 11.29 16.58
N VAL A 180 3.15 10.54 15.79
CA VAL A 180 3.50 10.89 14.41
C VAL A 180 2.26 10.96 13.51
N ILE A 181 1.36 9.98 13.57
CA ILE A 181 0.16 9.99 12.71
C ILE A 181 -0.71 11.22 13.00
N ARG A 182 -0.74 11.67 14.26
CA ARG A 182 -1.51 12.84 14.68
C ARG A 182 -0.90 14.17 14.21
N ALA A 183 0.43 14.33 14.30
CA ALA A 183 1.09 15.63 14.17
C ALA A 183 2.15 15.74 13.05
N GLY A 184 2.55 14.62 12.45
CA GLY A 184 3.60 14.57 11.44
C GLY A 184 3.17 15.10 10.07
N THR A 185 4.11 15.09 9.13
CA THR A 185 3.87 15.44 7.72
C THR A 185 2.97 14.40 7.05
N PRO A 186 2.30 14.71 5.92
CA PRO A 186 1.54 13.72 5.15
C PRO A 186 2.33 12.43 4.85
N SER A 187 3.62 12.56 4.54
CA SER A 187 4.53 11.43 4.33
C SER A 187 4.72 10.59 5.59
N SER A 188 5.08 11.23 6.71
CA SER A 188 5.29 10.56 7.99
C SER A 188 4.01 9.89 8.51
N ARG A 189 2.84 10.52 8.33
CA ARG A 189 1.53 9.93 8.68
C ARG A 189 1.26 8.68 7.86
N ALA A 190 1.49 8.74 6.56
CA ALA A 190 1.32 7.59 5.67
C ALA A 190 2.23 6.43 6.08
N ILE A 191 3.51 6.69 6.37
CA ILE A 191 4.46 5.66 6.85
C ILE A 191 4.00 5.09 8.21
N GLY A 192 3.55 5.94 9.13
CA GLY A 192 3.02 5.51 10.42
C GLY A 192 1.81 4.58 10.28
N CYS A 193 0.86 4.91 9.40
CA CYS A 193 -0.28 4.05 9.09
C CYS A 193 0.16 2.70 8.47
N THR A 194 1.12 2.71 7.54
CA THR A 194 1.70 1.48 6.98
C THR A 194 2.36 0.63 8.06
N MET A 195 3.05 1.26 9.03
CA MET A 195 3.67 0.56 10.14
C MET A 195 2.64 -0.10 11.07
N LEU A 196 1.55 0.59 11.43
CA LEU A 196 0.45 -0.02 12.17
C LEU A 196 -0.17 -1.20 11.43
N THR A 197 -0.31 -1.09 10.10
CA THR A 197 -0.79 -2.20 9.24
C THR A 197 0.13 -3.41 9.32
N SER A 198 1.44 -3.18 9.20
CA SER A 198 2.47 -4.24 9.29
C SER A 198 2.44 -4.94 10.65
N LEU A 199 2.41 -4.18 11.75
CA LEU A 199 2.35 -4.74 13.10
C LEU A 199 1.05 -5.52 13.35
N ALA A 200 -0.06 -5.06 12.78
CA ALA A 200 -1.38 -5.67 12.91
C ALA A 200 -1.57 -6.96 12.09
N VAL A 201 -0.52 -7.50 11.45
CA VAL A 201 -0.57 -8.87 10.90
C VAL A 201 -0.71 -9.90 12.03
N VAL A 202 -0.11 -9.62 13.20
CA VAL A 202 -0.18 -10.48 14.39
C VAL A 202 -1.44 -10.18 15.20
N GLU A 203 -2.22 -11.20 15.54
CA GLU A 203 -3.49 -11.06 16.28
C GLU A 203 -3.34 -10.30 17.60
N VAL A 204 -2.34 -10.65 18.42
CA VAL A 204 -2.09 -9.97 19.70
C VAL A 204 -1.83 -8.48 19.50
N ASN A 205 -1.12 -8.11 18.43
CA ASN A 205 -0.87 -6.71 18.11
C ASN A 205 -2.13 -5.97 17.64
N LYS A 206 -3.06 -6.62 16.93
CA LYS A 206 -4.35 -6.00 16.56
C LYS A 206 -5.13 -5.56 17.79
N ALA A 207 -5.21 -6.45 18.78
CA ALA A 207 -5.88 -6.16 20.05
C ALA A 207 -5.18 -5.00 20.78
N THR A 208 -3.86 -5.05 20.92
CA THR A 208 -3.06 -4.02 21.59
C THR A 208 -3.16 -2.66 20.90
N ILE A 209 -2.99 -2.60 19.57
CA ILE A 209 -3.08 -1.35 18.80
C ILE A 209 -4.49 -0.76 18.89
N GLY A 210 -5.53 -1.58 18.74
CA GLY A 210 -6.91 -1.10 18.77
C GLY A 210 -7.40 -0.67 20.15
N ALA A 211 -6.84 -1.24 21.22
CA ALA A 211 -7.07 -0.81 22.60
C ALA A 211 -6.19 0.39 23.02
N TYR A 212 -5.15 0.71 22.25
CA TYR A 212 -4.22 1.79 22.60
C TYR A 212 -4.92 3.16 22.60
N PRO A 213 -4.71 4.01 23.62
CA PRO A 213 -5.40 5.30 23.74
C PRO A 213 -5.29 6.15 22.47
N ASN A 214 -6.45 6.60 21.99
CA ASN A 214 -6.60 7.43 20.78
C ASN A 214 -6.08 6.81 19.47
N ALA A 215 -5.66 5.55 19.41
CA ALA A 215 -5.14 4.96 18.17
C ALA A 215 -6.19 4.93 17.05
N VAL A 216 -7.36 4.35 17.34
CA VAL A 216 -8.50 4.28 16.41
C VAL A 216 -8.99 5.69 16.04
N LYS A 217 -9.16 6.57 17.02
CA LYS A 217 -9.58 7.96 16.81
C LYS A 217 -8.61 8.73 15.91
N THR A 218 -7.31 8.53 16.08
CA THR A 218 -6.26 9.16 15.26
C THR A 218 -6.35 8.71 13.80
N LEU A 219 -6.56 7.41 13.54
CA LEU A 219 -6.77 6.91 12.17
C LEU A 219 -8.01 7.52 11.52
N ILE A 220 -9.11 7.61 12.25
CA ILE A 220 -10.36 8.23 11.76
C ILE A 220 -10.17 9.72 11.46
N LEU A 221 -9.39 10.43 12.28
CA LEU A 221 -9.06 11.84 12.01
C LEU A 221 -8.25 12.01 10.72
N VAL A 222 -7.34 11.08 10.41
CA VAL A 222 -6.61 11.06 9.13
C VAL A 222 -7.57 10.79 7.97
N LEU A 223 -8.53 9.87 8.12
CA LEU A 223 -9.56 9.64 7.09
C LEU A 223 -10.47 10.86 6.87
N TYR A 224 -10.70 11.66 7.91
CA TYR A 224 -11.53 12.86 7.84
C TYR A 224 -10.81 14.02 7.13
N ASN A 225 -9.59 14.34 7.58
CA ASN A 225 -8.84 15.55 7.20
C ASN A 225 -7.74 15.32 6.15
N GLY A 226 -7.27 14.09 5.99
CA GLY A 226 -6.14 13.75 5.13
C GLY A 226 -6.47 13.81 3.65
N LYS A 227 -5.43 13.69 2.81
CA LYS A 227 -5.56 13.61 1.35
C LYS A 227 -4.64 12.53 0.78
N GLY A 228 -4.85 12.13 -0.47
CA GLY A 228 -3.89 11.32 -1.22
C GLY A 228 -3.45 10.00 -0.54
N ARG A 229 -2.18 9.92 -0.15
CA ARG A 229 -1.58 8.68 0.36
C ARG A 229 -2.00 8.39 1.79
N GLU A 230 -1.96 9.37 2.71
CA GLU A 230 -2.23 9.08 4.13
C GLU A 230 -3.64 8.54 4.39
N VAL A 231 -4.63 8.93 3.59
CA VAL A 231 -6.01 8.40 3.68
C VAL A 231 -6.07 6.93 3.29
N ARG A 232 -5.37 6.54 2.21
CA ARG A 232 -5.34 5.13 1.76
C ARG A 232 -4.65 4.23 2.78
N GLU A 233 -3.54 4.69 3.33
CA GLU A 233 -2.79 3.95 4.36
C GLU A 233 -3.60 3.89 5.66
N ALA A 234 -4.27 4.98 6.06
CA ALA A 234 -5.13 5.00 7.25
C ALA A 234 -6.33 4.05 7.13
N ALA A 235 -6.97 3.97 5.96
CA ALA A 235 -8.06 3.03 5.72
C ALA A 235 -7.56 1.57 5.79
N THR A 236 -6.35 1.32 5.30
CA THR A 236 -5.71 -0.01 5.34
C THR A 236 -5.35 -0.40 6.78
N ALA A 237 -4.80 0.52 7.55
CA ALA A 237 -4.52 0.33 8.97
C ALA A 237 -5.82 0.06 9.76
N LEU A 238 -6.88 0.83 9.50
CA LEU A 238 -8.16 0.67 10.14
C LEU A 238 -8.80 -0.69 9.81
N TYR A 239 -8.69 -1.15 8.56
CA TYR A 239 -9.11 -2.49 8.15
C TYR A 239 -8.34 -3.59 8.90
N ALA A 240 -7.01 -3.48 8.96
CA ALA A 240 -6.16 -4.45 9.63
C ALA A 240 -6.52 -4.59 11.11
N ILE A 241 -6.68 -3.49 11.85
CA ILE A 241 -7.05 -3.55 13.27
C ILE A 241 -8.51 -3.96 13.49
N CYS A 242 -9.46 -3.57 12.63
CA CYS A 242 -10.89 -3.95 12.75
C CYS A 242 -11.18 -5.39 12.32
N SER A 243 -10.20 -6.09 11.73
CA SER A 243 -10.31 -7.53 11.53
C SER A 243 -10.46 -8.27 12.86
N PHE A 244 -9.87 -7.73 13.93
CA PHE A 244 -10.13 -8.12 15.32
C PHE A 244 -11.50 -7.60 15.78
N VAL A 245 -12.36 -8.49 16.27
CA VAL A 245 -13.79 -8.23 16.52
C VAL A 245 -14.05 -7.07 17.48
N ASP A 246 -13.29 -6.97 18.56
CA ASP A 246 -13.52 -5.95 19.61
C ASP A 246 -13.19 -4.53 19.15
N ASN A 247 -12.35 -4.40 18.11
CA ASN A 247 -11.98 -3.10 17.56
C ASN A 247 -13.09 -2.50 16.69
N ARG A 248 -14.04 -3.31 16.21
CA ARG A 248 -15.14 -2.85 15.35
C ARG A 248 -16.03 -1.86 16.10
N LYS A 249 -16.45 -2.22 17.31
CA LYS A 249 -17.25 -1.35 18.18
C LYS A 249 -16.51 -0.04 18.48
N ARG A 250 -15.22 -0.11 18.85
CA ARG A 250 -14.37 1.07 19.11
C ARG A 250 -14.31 2.00 17.90
N ALA A 251 -14.18 1.46 16.69
CA ALA A 251 -14.17 2.25 15.46
C ALA A 251 -15.51 2.96 15.22
N VAL A 252 -16.63 2.26 15.44
CA VAL A 252 -17.97 2.84 15.33
C VAL A 252 -18.16 3.97 16.35
N GLU A 253 -17.82 3.75 17.61
CA GLU A 253 -17.91 4.75 18.70
C GLU A 253 -17.03 5.98 18.46
N CYS A 254 -15.92 5.82 17.74
CA CYS A 254 -15.07 6.93 17.31
C CYS A 254 -15.59 7.67 16.06
N GLY A 255 -16.77 7.32 15.54
CA GLY A 255 -17.40 7.99 14.40
C GLY A 255 -16.90 7.53 13.03
N ALA A 256 -16.36 6.32 12.90
CA ALA A 256 -15.81 5.83 11.63
C ALA A 256 -16.84 5.76 10.49
N VAL A 257 -18.07 5.34 10.79
CA VAL A 257 -19.10 5.01 9.78
C VAL A 257 -19.40 6.15 8.80
N PRO A 258 -19.80 7.36 9.23
CA PRO A 258 -20.10 8.45 8.29
C PRO A 258 -18.89 8.86 7.45
N ILE A 259 -17.69 8.81 8.03
CA ILE A 259 -16.44 9.17 7.33
C ILE A 259 -16.13 8.12 6.25
N LEU A 260 -16.26 6.83 6.58
CA LEU A 260 -16.04 5.72 5.68
C LEU A 260 -17.08 5.70 4.54
N MET A 261 -18.34 6.00 4.82
CA MET A 261 -19.40 6.12 3.80
C MET A 261 -19.06 7.20 2.78
N ARG A 262 -18.68 8.40 3.26
CA ARG A 262 -18.27 9.52 2.40
C ARG A 262 -17.11 9.15 1.49
N ILE A 263 -16.01 8.64 2.04
CA ILE A 263 -14.81 8.33 1.24
C ILE A 263 -15.00 7.08 0.36
N GLY A 264 -15.82 6.12 0.79
CA GLY A 264 -16.24 4.98 -0.01
C GLY A 264 -17.07 5.41 -1.22
N GLY A 265 -18.01 6.34 -1.04
CA GLY A 265 -18.78 6.95 -2.14
C GLY A 265 -17.92 7.74 -3.14
N MET A 266 -16.76 8.24 -2.70
CA MET A 266 -15.73 8.86 -3.55
C MET A 266 -14.84 7.82 -4.28
N GLY A 267 -15.04 6.53 -4.05
CA GLY A 267 -14.35 5.44 -4.74
C GLY A 267 -13.19 4.80 -3.97
N LEU A 268 -13.01 5.11 -2.68
CA LEU A 268 -11.99 4.42 -1.88
C LEU A 268 -12.49 3.02 -1.45
N GLU A 269 -12.17 2.00 -2.24
CA GLU A 269 -12.58 0.61 -2.00
C GLU A 269 -12.26 0.11 -0.59
N ARG A 270 -11.07 0.43 -0.07
CA ARG A 270 -10.65 0.01 1.27
C ARG A 270 -11.61 0.50 2.36
N ALA A 271 -12.30 1.63 2.17
CA ALA A 271 -13.30 2.09 3.12
C ALA A 271 -14.55 1.21 3.13
N VAL A 272 -14.97 0.71 1.97
CA VAL A 272 -16.07 -0.27 1.85
C VAL A 272 -15.69 -1.59 2.50
N GLU A 273 -14.43 -2.01 2.38
CA GLU A 273 -13.92 -3.19 3.09
C GLU A 273 -13.95 -3.00 4.62
N VAL A 274 -13.68 -1.80 5.13
CA VAL A 274 -13.84 -1.52 6.58
C VAL A 274 -15.33 -1.56 6.96
N LEU A 275 -16.22 -0.94 6.17
CA LEU A 275 -17.67 -0.99 6.42
C LEU A 275 -18.19 -2.44 6.47
N SER A 276 -17.69 -3.34 5.61
CA SER A 276 -18.08 -4.76 5.62
C SER A 276 -17.60 -5.53 6.86
N LEU A 277 -16.60 -5.01 7.58
CA LEU A 277 -16.24 -5.49 8.92
C LEU A 277 -17.17 -4.90 9.99
N LEU A 278 -17.43 -3.60 9.93
CA LEU A 278 -18.24 -2.89 10.93
C LEU A 278 -19.71 -3.35 10.94
N VAL A 279 -20.29 -3.68 9.78
CA VAL A 279 -21.68 -4.17 9.68
C VAL A 279 -21.90 -5.49 10.44
N LYS A 280 -20.83 -6.21 10.77
CA LYS A 280 -20.90 -7.46 11.54
C LYS A 280 -21.21 -7.22 13.03
N CYS A 281 -20.94 -6.03 13.58
CA CYS A 281 -21.40 -5.67 14.93
C CYS A 281 -22.72 -4.88 14.90
N LYS A 282 -23.46 -4.93 16.01
CA LYS A 282 -24.78 -4.28 16.14
C LYS A 282 -24.67 -2.77 15.98
N GLU A 283 -23.71 -2.18 16.67
CA GLU A 283 -23.43 -0.74 16.66
C GLU A 283 -23.13 -0.25 15.23
N GLY A 284 -22.37 -1.02 14.45
CA GLY A 284 -22.06 -0.68 13.07
C GLY A 284 -23.31 -0.64 12.18
N ARG A 285 -24.24 -1.59 12.34
CA ARG A 285 -25.52 -1.59 11.61
C ARG A 285 -26.40 -0.42 12.02
N GLU A 286 -26.49 -0.14 13.31
CA GLU A 286 -27.28 0.98 13.85
C GLU A 286 -26.77 2.33 13.34
N GLU A 287 -25.45 2.53 13.28
CA GLU A 287 -24.86 3.76 12.76
C GLU A 287 -24.98 3.86 11.23
N MET A 288 -24.80 2.77 10.48
CA MET A 288 -24.94 2.80 9.01
C MET A 288 -26.35 3.20 8.58
N ARG A 289 -27.38 2.69 9.27
CA ARG A 289 -28.80 3.03 9.04
C ARG A 289 -29.10 4.52 9.18
N LYS A 290 -28.34 5.23 10.01
CA LYS A 290 -28.52 6.69 10.23
C LYS A 290 -27.89 7.54 9.12
N VAL A 291 -27.08 6.94 8.24
CA VAL A 291 -26.41 7.68 7.16
C VAL A 291 -27.34 7.81 5.95
N ASN A 292 -27.71 9.04 5.61
CA ASN A 292 -28.47 9.33 4.39
C ASN A 292 -27.68 8.87 3.15
N GLY A 293 -28.35 8.21 2.21
CA GLY A 293 -27.71 7.66 1.01
C GLY A 293 -26.80 6.46 1.29
N CYS A 294 -26.96 5.78 2.44
CA CYS A 294 -26.21 4.57 2.78
C CYS A 294 -26.31 3.50 1.67
N LEU A 295 -27.51 3.24 1.16
CA LEU A 295 -27.74 2.24 0.10
C LEU A 295 -27.08 2.67 -1.22
N GLU A 296 -27.23 3.94 -1.60
CA GLU A 296 -26.65 4.50 -2.83
C GLU A 296 -25.14 4.24 -2.94
N VAL A 297 -24.40 4.39 -1.83
CA VAL A 297 -22.96 4.12 -1.80
C VAL A 297 -22.67 2.67 -2.16
N PHE A 298 -23.37 1.70 -1.56
CA PHE A 298 -23.15 0.28 -1.85
C PHE A 298 -23.65 -0.12 -3.23
N VAL A 299 -24.78 0.40 -3.69
CA VAL A 299 -25.29 0.16 -5.05
C VAL A 299 -24.32 0.67 -6.10
N LYS A 300 -23.74 1.86 -5.89
CA LYS A 300 -22.68 2.38 -6.76
C LYS A 300 -21.46 1.46 -6.84
N VAL A 301 -21.06 0.88 -5.71
CA VAL A 301 -19.93 -0.07 -5.63
C VAL A 301 -20.30 -1.41 -6.29
N ILE A 302 -21.54 -1.90 -6.15
CA ILE A 302 -21.98 -3.13 -6.82
C ILE A 302 -21.93 -2.97 -8.35
N ARG A 303 -22.32 -1.80 -8.86
CA ARG A 303 -22.34 -1.55 -10.31
C ARG A 303 -20.96 -1.32 -10.93
N ASN A 304 -20.04 -0.69 -10.19
CA ASN A 304 -18.78 -0.16 -10.77
C ASN A 304 -17.51 -0.57 -10.01
N GLY A 305 -17.63 -1.37 -8.97
CA GLY A 305 -16.52 -1.75 -8.09
C GLY A 305 -15.69 -2.90 -8.64
N SER A 306 -14.54 -3.14 -8.00
CA SER A 306 -13.79 -4.38 -8.20
C SER A 306 -14.57 -5.57 -7.61
N GLU A 307 -14.19 -6.79 -7.97
CA GLU A 307 -14.78 -8.01 -7.39
C GLU A 307 -14.81 -7.99 -5.85
N ARG A 308 -13.74 -7.51 -5.20
CA ARG A 308 -13.69 -7.42 -3.74
C ARG A 308 -14.62 -6.35 -3.19
N GLY A 309 -14.69 -5.19 -3.85
CA GLY A 309 -15.64 -4.12 -3.52
C GLY A 309 -17.08 -4.60 -3.63
N VAL A 310 -17.43 -5.28 -4.72
CA VAL A 310 -18.76 -5.87 -4.96
C VAL A 310 -19.09 -6.91 -3.89
N GLN A 311 -18.17 -7.84 -3.59
CA GLN A 311 -18.36 -8.83 -2.51
C GLN A 311 -18.67 -8.16 -1.16
N CYS A 312 -17.91 -7.11 -0.81
CA CYS A 312 -18.09 -6.36 0.43
C CYS A 312 -19.42 -5.60 0.47
N ALA A 313 -19.80 -4.96 -0.64
CA ALA A 313 -21.04 -4.21 -0.75
C ALA A 313 -22.27 -5.14 -0.64
N LEU A 314 -22.28 -6.27 -1.36
CA LEU A 314 -23.36 -7.26 -1.29
C LEU A 314 -23.52 -7.82 0.13
N LEU A 315 -22.41 -8.21 0.78
CA LEU A 315 -22.42 -8.68 2.17
C LEU A 315 -23.02 -7.62 3.10
N THR A 316 -22.60 -6.36 2.94
CA THR A 316 -23.01 -5.25 3.80
C THR A 316 -24.49 -4.96 3.63
N LEU A 317 -24.99 -4.86 2.39
CA LEU A 317 -26.40 -4.68 2.10
C LEU A 317 -27.26 -5.82 2.66
N ASN A 318 -26.83 -7.07 2.50
CA ASN A 318 -27.54 -8.22 3.06
C ASN A 318 -27.64 -8.13 4.59
N CYS A 319 -26.56 -7.78 5.27
CA CYS A 319 -26.59 -7.61 6.72
C CYS A 319 -27.53 -6.48 7.16
N LEU A 320 -27.59 -5.38 6.42
CA LEU A 320 -28.49 -4.25 6.72
C LEU A 320 -29.96 -4.62 6.47
N CYS A 321 -30.28 -5.30 5.37
CA CYS A 321 -31.64 -5.76 5.06
C CYS A 321 -32.14 -6.84 6.04
N CYS A 322 -31.25 -7.70 6.51
CA CYS A 322 -31.55 -8.66 7.58
C CYS A 322 -31.81 -7.97 8.93
N PHE A 323 -31.18 -6.82 9.17
CA PHE A 323 -31.27 -6.10 10.43
C PHE A 323 -32.49 -5.17 10.52
N ALA A 324 -32.85 -4.49 9.43
CA ALA A 324 -33.95 -3.53 9.42
C ALA A 324 -34.80 -3.65 8.14
N GLU A 325 -36.12 -3.79 8.31
CA GLU A 325 -37.07 -3.96 7.21
C GLU A 325 -37.15 -2.74 6.29
N GLU A 326 -37.05 -1.53 6.85
CA GLU A 326 -36.99 -0.28 6.08
C GLU A 326 -35.88 -0.29 5.03
N MET A 327 -34.71 -0.85 5.36
CA MET A 327 -33.57 -0.97 4.43
C MET A 327 -33.86 -1.96 3.30
N CYS A 328 -34.63 -3.02 3.58
CA CYS A 328 -35.05 -3.99 2.58
C CYS A 328 -36.05 -3.36 1.59
N VAL A 329 -37.02 -2.60 2.10
CA VAL A 329 -38.00 -1.88 1.28
C VAL A 329 -37.31 -0.82 0.40
N GLU A 330 -36.37 -0.07 0.96
CA GLU A 330 -35.61 0.94 0.21
C GLU A 330 -34.71 0.29 -0.86
N ALA A 331 -33.99 -0.79 -0.52
CA ALA A 331 -33.17 -1.54 -1.49
C ALA A 331 -34.00 -2.08 -2.66
N LYS A 332 -35.23 -2.53 -2.44
CA LYS A 332 -36.14 -2.93 -3.52
C LYS A 332 -36.52 -1.76 -4.42
N LYS A 333 -36.84 -0.60 -3.84
CA LYS A 333 -37.19 0.61 -4.61
C LYS A 333 -36.02 1.08 -5.49
N ASP A 334 -34.79 0.90 -5.00
CA ASP A 334 -33.57 1.25 -5.74
C ASP A 334 -33.17 0.22 -6.82
N GLY A 335 -33.96 -0.84 -7.00
CA GLY A 335 -33.71 -1.89 -7.99
C GLY A 335 -32.55 -2.82 -7.64
N VAL A 336 -32.23 -2.98 -6.35
CA VAL A 336 -31.12 -3.85 -5.91
C VAL A 336 -31.40 -5.31 -6.23
N LEU A 337 -32.67 -5.72 -6.23
CA LEU A 337 -33.07 -7.09 -6.54
C LEU A 337 -32.65 -7.48 -7.97
N GLU A 338 -33.00 -6.66 -8.95
CA GLU A 338 -32.69 -6.87 -10.37
C GLU A 338 -31.19 -6.86 -10.62
N ILE A 339 -30.45 -5.95 -9.96
CA ILE A 339 -28.99 -5.92 -10.02
C ILE A 339 -28.40 -7.24 -9.51
N CYS A 340 -28.88 -7.74 -8.37
CA CYS A 340 -28.35 -8.96 -7.76
C CYS A 340 -28.69 -10.22 -8.55
N VAL A 341 -29.84 -10.25 -9.24
CA VAL A 341 -30.18 -11.35 -10.17
C VAL A 341 -29.15 -11.46 -11.29
N GLY A 342 -28.62 -10.33 -11.77
CA GLY A 342 -27.55 -10.32 -12.79
C GLY A 342 -26.23 -10.96 -12.33
N PHE A 343 -26.02 -11.14 -11.02
CA PHE A 343 -24.82 -11.78 -10.45
C PHE A 343 -25.03 -13.27 -10.13
N LEU A 344 -26.19 -13.86 -10.42
CA LEU A 344 -26.46 -15.27 -10.08
C LEU A 344 -25.65 -16.26 -10.92
N ASP A 345 -25.15 -15.85 -12.07
CA ASP A 345 -24.28 -16.64 -12.95
C ASP A 345 -22.83 -16.13 -12.96
N ASP A 346 -22.45 -15.28 -12.00
CA ASP A 346 -21.10 -14.70 -11.92
C ASP A 346 -20.04 -15.80 -11.71
N GLU A 347 -18.90 -15.67 -12.40
CA GLU A 347 -17.78 -16.62 -12.31
C GLU A 347 -17.17 -16.64 -10.91
N ASN A 348 -17.18 -15.52 -10.21
CA ASN A 348 -16.68 -15.41 -8.85
C ASN A 348 -17.69 -15.98 -7.84
N GLU A 349 -17.37 -17.16 -7.31
CA GLU A 349 -18.21 -17.91 -6.37
C GLU A 349 -18.65 -17.10 -5.14
N ARG A 350 -17.82 -16.15 -4.66
CA ARG A 350 -18.17 -15.31 -3.51
C ARG A 350 -19.16 -14.21 -3.88
N VAL A 351 -19.01 -13.59 -5.05
CA VAL A 351 -19.96 -12.61 -5.59
C VAL A 351 -21.32 -13.29 -5.78
N ARG A 352 -21.33 -14.41 -6.52
CA ARG A 352 -22.54 -15.19 -6.79
C ARG A 352 -23.26 -15.61 -5.51
N ARG A 353 -22.54 -16.15 -4.53
CA ARG A 353 -23.12 -16.56 -3.24
C ARG A 353 -23.72 -15.38 -2.47
N ASN A 354 -23.00 -14.27 -2.37
CA ASN A 354 -23.48 -13.09 -1.66
C ASN A 354 -24.70 -12.46 -2.34
N ALA A 355 -24.70 -12.42 -3.67
CA ALA A 355 -25.83 -11.95 -4.47
C ALA A 355 -27.06 -12.84 -4.27
N ALA A 356 -26.91 -14.17 -4.37
CA ALA A 356 -27.98 -15.12 -4.14
C ALA A 356 -28.59 -14.99 -2.73
N THR A 357 -27.74 -14.78 -1.71
CA THR A 357 -28.19 -14.56 -0.33
C THR A 357 -29.01 -13.27 -0.22
N LEU A 358 -28.55 -12.18 -0.84
CA LEU A 358 -29.28 -10.91 -0.84
C LEU A 358 -30.61 -11.01 -1.60
N VAL A 359 -30.65 -11.69 -2.75
CA VAL A 359 -31.89 -11.97 -3.49
C VAL A 359 -32.91 -12.70 -2.61
N GLN A 360 -32.49 -13.74 -1.87
CA GLN A 360 -33.36 -14.43 -0.93
C GLN A 360 -33.88 -13.51 0.18
N THR A 361 -33.00 -12.72 0.81
CA THR A 361 -33.39 -11.77 1.86
C THR A 361 -34.42 -10.76 1.37
N LEU A 362 -34.21 -10.20 0.18
CA LEU A 362 -35.15 -9.26 -0.44
C LEU A 362 -36.47 -9.96 -0.84
N SER A 363 -36.42 -11.20 -1.32
CA SER A 363 -37.62 -11.91 -1.77
C SER A 363 -38.54 -12.32 -0.61
N CYS A 364 -37.97 -12.67 0.55
CA CYS A 364 -38.72 -13.15 1.72
C CYS A 364 -39.30 -12.04 2.61
N ARG A 365 -38.81 -10.80 2.51
CA ARG A 365 -39.21 -9.68 3.39
C ARG A 365 -39.93 -8.62 2.58
N GLY A 366 -41.26 -8.57 2.68
CA GLY A 366 -42.14 -7.71 1.87
C GLY A 366 -43.20 -7.05 2.73
#